data_AF-A0A934F6I3-F1
#
_entry.id   AF-A0A934F6I3-F1
#
_cell.length_a   1.000
_cell.length_b   1.000
_cell.length_c   1.000
_cell.angle_alpha   90.00
_cell.angle_beta   90.00
_cell.angle_gamma   90.00
#
_symmetry.space_group_name_H-M   'P 1'
#
loop_
_entity.id
_entity.type
_entity.pdbx_description
1 polymer ?
#
loop_
_entity_poly.entity_id
_entity_poly.type
_entity_poly.pdbx_seq_one_letter_code
_entity_poly.pdbx_strand_id
1 'polypeptide(L)' 'CLACHQANGKGSKEAGTPDYTLPGGPLTKSEEELIAVVTQGKMPTPPAVAIMPPWGNVLPPQAIRDVVAYLRATFAPSSR' A
#
# COMPACT_ATOMS: atom_id res chain seq x y z
N CYS A 1 -1.31 -2.69 7.69
CA CYS A 1 -2.17 -2.16 6.61
C CYS A 1 -3.26 -1.26 7.16
N LEU A 2 -4.30 -1.78 7.82
CA LEU A 2 -5.48 -1.00 8.24
C LEU A 2 -5.19 0.20 9.15
N ALA A 3 -4.28 0.07 10.12
CA ALA A 3 -4.01 1.10 11.12
C ALA A 3 -3.62 2.46 10.50
N CYS A 4 -2.88 2.43 9.40
CA CYS A 4 -2.50 3.63 8.66
C CYS A 4 -3.33 3.79 7.38
N HIS A 5 -3.55 2.71 6.64
CA HIS A 5 -4.20 2.72 5.32
C HIS A 5 -5.73 2.73 5.36
N GLN A 6 -6.32 2.62 6.55
CA GLN A 6 -7.75 2.61 6.84
C GLN A 6 -8.53 1.47 6.16
N ALA A 7 -9.71 1.14 6.70
CA ALA A 7 -10.52 0.03 6.18
C ALA A 7 -11.15 0.31 4.81
N ASN A 8 -11.33 1.60 4.50
CA ASN A 8 -11.90 2.05 3.23
C ASN A 8 -10.84 2.26 2.14
N GLY A 9 -9.56 1.95 2.40
CA GLY A 9 -8.47 2.11 1.45
C GLY A 9 -8.09 3.56 1.15
N LYS A 10 -8.65 4.54 1.85
CA LYS A 10 -8.39 5.97 1.61
C LYS A 10 -7.11 6.50 2.26
N GLY A 11 -6.48 5.70 3.12
CA GLY A 11 -5.32 6.14 3.88
C GLY A 11 -5.63 7.27 4.86
N SER A 12 -4.57 7.89 5.34
CA SER A 12 -4.57 9.01 6.28
C SER A 12 -3.47 9.99 5.87
N LYS A 13 -3.81 11.28 5.88
CA LYS A 13 -2.87 12.37 5.60
C LYS A 13 -1.81 12.50 6.69
N GLU A 14 -2.22 12.29 7.94
CA GLU A 14 -1.37 12.33 9.13
C GLU A 14 -0.30 11.25 9.09
N ALA A 15 -0.68 10.03 8.66
CA ALA A 15 0.24 8.93 8.45
C ALA A 15 0.98 8.99 7.09
N GLY A 16 0.62 9.92 6.20
CA GLY A 16 1.19 10.03 4.86
C GLY A 16 0.90 8.83 3.96
N THR A 17 -0.20 8.12 4.20
CA THR A 17 -0.60 6.96 3.39
C THR A 17 -1.52 7.39 2.25
N PRO A 18 -1.40 6.78 1.06
CA PRO A 18 -2.14 7.18 -0.12
C PRO A 18 -3.60 6.72 -0.07
N ASP A 19 -4.45 7.42 -0.81
CA ASP A 19 -5.79 6.95 -1.17
C ASP A 19 -5.70 6.00 -2.36
N TYR A 20 -6.01 4.73 -2.14
CA TYR A 20 -5.95 3.68 -3.16
C TYR A 20 -7.10 3.73 -4.16
N THR A 21 -8.17 4.47 -3.84
CA THR A 21 -9.39 4.55 -4.67
C THR A 21 -9.27 5.59 -5.79
N LEU A 22 -8.24 6.44 -5.74
CA LEU A 22 -8.04 7.49 -6.73
C LEU A 22 -7.43 6.93 -8.04
N PRO A 23 -7.90 7.41 -9.21
CA PRO A 23 -7.25 7.09 -10.48
C PRO A 23 -5.82 7.62 -10.50
N GLY A 24 -4.89 6.85 -11.08
CA GLY A 24 -3.47 7.19 -11.08
C GLY A 24 -2.77 7.01 -9.72
N GLY A 25 -3.45 6.43 -8.72
CA GLY A 25 -2.88 6.13 -7.41
C GLY A 25 -1.83 5.01 -7.44
N PRO A 26 -1.21 4.67 -6.29
CA PRO A 26 -0.11 3.72 -6.22
C PRO A 26 -0.42 2.33 -6.80
N LEU A 27 -1.70 1.92 -6.82
CA LEU A 27 -2.10 0.61 -7.32
C LEU A 27 -1.94 0.46 -8.85
N THR A 28 -1.65 1.54 -9.58
CA THR A 28 -1.30 1.50 -11.03
C THR A 28 0.13 1.02 -11.29
N LYS A 29 0.98 0.97 -10.26
CA LYS A 29 2.36 0.47 -10.35
C LYS A 29 2.42 -1.02 -10.67
N SER A 30 3.58 -1.50 -11.08
CA SER A 30 3.79 -2.93 -11.35
C SER A 30 3.60 -3.76 -10.07
N GLU A 31 3.29 -5.05 -10.24
CA GLU A 31 3.16 -5.95 -9.08
C GLU A 31 4.47 -6.05 -8.30
N GLU A 32 5.59 -6.14 -9.01
CA GLU A 32 6.95 -6.23 -8.45
C GLU A 32 7.28 -4.98 -7.61
N GLU A 33 6.93 -3.79 -8.11
CA GLU A 33 7.13 -2.54 -7.37
C GLU A 33 6.31 -2.50 -6.08
N LEU A 34 5.05 -2.95 -6.13
CA LEU A 34 4.19 -2.98 -4.95
C LEU A 34 4.67 -4.01 -3.92
N ILE A 35 5.07 -5.20 -4.37
CA ILE A 35 5.66 -6.23 -3.52
C ILE A 35 6.93 -5.70 -2.87
N ALA A 36 7.81 -5.04 -3.62
CA ALA A 36 9.04 -4.47 -3.09
C ALA A 36 8.76 -3.47 -1.97
N VAL A 37 7.81 -2.55 -2.17
CA VAL A 37 7.40 -1.57 -1.15
C VAL A 37 6.86 -2.26 0.12
N VAL A 38 6.00 -3.27 -0.01
CA VAL A 38 5.48 -3.98 1.17
C VAL A 38 6.58 -4.77 1.88
N THR A 39 7.46 -5.40 1.12
CA THR A 39 8.57 -6.22 1.63
C THR A 39 9.59 -5.37 2.39
N GLN A 40 10.05 -4.28 1.76
CA GLN A 40 11.13 -3.43 2.27
C GLN A 40 10.63 -2.29 3.18
N GLY A 41 9.32 -2.05 3.19
CA GLY A 41 8.76 -0.87 3.83
C GLY A 41 9.04 0.39 3.02
N LYS A 42 8.73 1.55 3.60
CA LYS A 42 8.92 2.84 2.94
C LYS A 42 9.20 3.93 3.95
N MET A 43 10.26 4.69 3.70
CA MET A 43 10.55 5.91 4.42
C MET A 43 9.57 7.01 4.01
N PRO A 44 9.07 7.81 4.97
CA PRO A 44 8.18 8.90 4.64
C PRO A 44 8.91 9.98 3.85
N THR A 45 8.17 10.64 2.96
CA THR A 45 8.60 11.88 2.32
C THR A 45 7.81 13.04 2.94
N PRO A 46 8.46 14.17 3.27
CA PRO A 46 7.76 15.32 3.85
C PRO A 46 6.50 15.70 3.05
N PRO A 47 5.38 16.05 3.72
CA PRO A 47 5.23 16.29 5.15
C PRO A 47 4.95 15.03 5.99
N ALA A 48 4.90 13.84 5.39
CA ALA A 48 4.67 12.61 6.14
C ALA A 48 5.81 12.35 7.12
N VAL A 49 5.49 11.74 8.27
CA VAL A 49 6.48 11.38 9.31
C VAL A 49 6.44 9.91 9.69
N ALA A 50 5.37 9.19 9.34
CA ALA A 50 5.22 7.78 9.69
C ALA A 50 6.00 6.88 8.72
N ILE A 51 6.80 5.97 9.28
CA ILE A 51 7.50 4.94 8.52
C ILE A 51 6.55 3.78 8.24
N MET A 52 6.49 3.31 7.00
CA MET A 52 5.89 2.01 6.70
C MET A 52 6.92 0.93 7.02
N PRO A 53 6.71 0.07 8.03
CA PRO A 53 7.69 -0.94 8.41
C PRO A 53 7.86 -1.99 7.30
N PRO A 54 9.04 -2.63 7.20
CA PRO A 54 9.25 -3.77 6.31
C PRO A 54 8.43 -4.97 6.76
N TRP A 55 7.59 -5.51 5.88
CA TRP A 55 6.80 -6.71 6.18
C TRP A 55 7.47 -8.01 5.71
N GLY A 56 8.58 -7.93 4.98
CA GLY A 56 9.32 -9.11 4.49
C GLY A 56 9.84 -10.03 5.59
N ASN A 57 10.06 -9.50 6.80
CA ASN A 57 10.53 -10.26 7.95
C ASN A 57 9.37 -10.77 8.84
N VAL A 58 8.13 -10.42 8.50
CA VAL A 58 6.92 -10.72 9.29
C VAL A 58 5.98 -11.65 8.53
N LEU A 59 5.84 -11.44 7.22
CA LEU A 59 4.94 -12.19 6.35
C LEU A 59 5.75 -13.06 5.38
N PRO A 60 5.28 -14.29 5.08
CA PRO A 60 5.89 -15.08 4.03
C PRO A 60 5.68 -14.40 2.65
N PRO A 61 6.55 -14.68 1.66
CA PRO A 61 6.47 -14.02 0.34
C PRO A 61 5.10 -14.14 -0.33
N GLN A 62 4.40 -15.26 -0.14
CA GLN A 62 3.07 -15.44 -0.71
C GLN A 62 2.03 -14.51 -0.06
N ALA A 63 2.06 -14.34 1.27
CA ALA A 63 1.12 -13.44 1.94
C ALA A 63 1.30 -11.98 1.51
N ILE A 64 2.52 -11.56 1.17
CA ILE A 64 2.77 -10.22 0.61
C ILE A 64 2.11 -10.07 -0.77
N ARG A 65 2.22 -11.09 -1.63
CA ARG A 65 1.53 -11.12 -2.93
C ARG A 65 0.01 -11.07 -2.74
N ASP A 66 -0.52 -11.86 -1.82
CA ASP A 66 -1.95 -11.90 -1.53
C ASP A 66 -2.48 -10.55 -1.01
N VAL A 67 -1.69 -9.83 -0.20
CA VAL A 67 -2.02 -8.46 0.23
C VAL A 67 -2.08 -7.50 -0.95
N VAL A 68 -1.11 -7.53 -1.87
CA VAL A 68 -1.11 -6.66 -3.06
C VAL A 68 -2.31 -6.98 -3.96
N ALA A 69 -2.60 -8.26 -4.18
CA ALA A 69 -3.76 -8.72 -4.94
C ALA A 69 -5.08 -8.26 -4.30
N TYR A 70 -5.21 -8.41 -2.97
CA TYR A 70 -6.37 -7.93 -2.21
C TYR A 70 -6.57 -6.42 -2.37
N LEU A 71 -5.51 -5.61 -2.24
CA LEU A 71 -5.61 -4.16 -2.38
C LEU A 71 -6.10 -3.75 -3.77
N ARG A 72 -5.58 -4.38 -4.83
CA ARG A 72 -6.03 -4.15 -6.21
C ARG A 72 -7.49 -4.56 -6.41
N ALA A 73 -7.84 -5.78 -6.03
CA ALA A 73 -9.20 -6.30 -6.21
C ALA A 73 -10.25 -5.47 -5.45
N THR A 74 -9.88 -4.90 -4.30
CA THR A 74 -10.79 -4.18 -3.42
C THR A 74 -10.88 -2.70 -3.74
N PHE A 75 -9.77 -2.05 -4.08
CA PHE A 75 -9.69 -0.58 -4.13
C PHE A 75 -9.24 -0.01 -5.46
N ALA A 76 -8.63 -0.80 -6.37
CA ALA A 76 -8.19 -0.23 -7.64
C ALA A 76 -9.43 0.26 -8.42
N PRO A 77 -9.42 1.51 -8.92
CA PRO A 77 -10.52 2.01 -9.72
C PRO A 77 -10.66 1.13 -10.96
N SER A 78 -11.88 0.64 -11.20
CA SER A 78 -12.18 -0.15 -12.40
C SER A 78 -11.79 0.67 -13.62
N SER A 79 -10.89 0.14 -14.45
CA SER A 79 -10.61 0.69 -15.77
C SER A 79 -11.89 0.58 -16.60
N ARG A 80 -12.66 1.67 -16.65
CA ARG A 80 -13.77 1.87 -17.58
C ARG A 80 -13.39 2.95 -18.56
#